data_AF-A0AAV2RVE2-F1
#
_entry.id   AF-A0AAV2RVE2-F1
#
_cell.length_a   1.000
_cell.length_b   1.000
_cell.length_c   1.000
_cell.angle_alpha   90.00
_cell.angle_beta   90.00
_cell.angle_gamma   90.00
#
_symmetry.space_group_name_H-M   'P 1'
#
loop_
_entity.id
_entity.type
_entity.pdbx_description
1 polymer ?
#
loop_
_entity_poly.entity_id
_entity_poly.type
_entity_poly.pdbx_seq_one_letter_code
_entity_poly.pdbx_strand_id
1 'polypeptide(L)'
;RTNGGIVMVSFYNQFLTCSQKATVQNVIEHINYIRNITGIDHVGIGADFDGINLLPDGLEDVSKYPRLFAELMADPNWSTEDLKKLAGQNLLRVMRQAEKVRQELAEKKTQPYEEEPGPTKLKPYNENCFYKFIKDKDE
;
A
#
# COMPACT_ATOMS: atom_id res chain seq x y z
N ARG A 1 -3.36 -5.19 -14.05
CA ARG A 1 -2.65 -5.04 -15.34
C ARG A 1 -3.03 -3.75 -16.06
N THR A 2 -4.31 -3.57 -16.43
CA THR A 2 -4.80 -2.48 -17.31
C THR A 2 -4.41 -1.05 -16.89
N ASN A 3 -4.43 -0.72 -15.60
CA ASN A 3 -4.13 0.63 -15.11
C ASN A 3 -2.64 0.88 -14.78
N GLY A 4 -1.76 -0.12 -14.96
CA GLY A 4 -0.35 0.01 -14.62
C GLY A 4 -0.01 -0.01 -13.11
N GLY A 5 -0.99 -0.09 -12.21
CA GLY A 5 -0.81 0.02 -10.75
C GLY A 5 -0.10 -1.16 -10.09
N ILE A 6 -0.04 -1.15 -8.76
CA ILE A 6 0.64 -2.16 -7.93
C ILE A 6 -0.26 -2.56 -6.76
N VAL A 7 -0.23 -3.84 -6.38
CA VAL A 7 -0.82 -4.34 -5.14
C VAL A 7 0.32 -4.58 -4.15
N MET A 8 0.29 -3.87 -3.03
CA MET A 8 1.24 -4.02 -1.93
C MET A 8 0.65 -4.99 -0.91
N VAL A 9 1.27 -6.16 -0.72
CA VAL A 9 0.72 -7.24 0.12
C VAL A 9 0.91 -6.92 1.60
N SER A 10 -0.19 -6.93 2.36
CA SER A 10 -0.22 -6.80 3.83
C SER A 10 0.10 -8.12 4.51
N PHE A 11 0.71 -8.04 5.70
CA PHE A 11 1.06 -9.22 6.51
C PHE A 11 0.03 -9.52 7.60
N TYR A 12 -1.13 -8.87 7.59
CA TYR A 12 -2.14 -9.11 8.60
C TYR A 12 -2.73 -10.53 8.52
N ASN A 13 -2.63 -11.30 9.61
CA ASN A 13 -3.03 -12.72 9.62
C ASN A 13 -4.46 -12.96 9.12
N GLN A 14 -5.40 -12.10 9.49
CA GLN A 14 -6.80 -12.25 9.07
C GLN A 14 -7.00 -11.98 7.58
N PHE A 15 -6.12 -11.21 6.93
CA PHE A 15 -6.16 -11.02 5.48
C PHE A 15 -5.46 -12.16 4.73
N LEU A 16 -4.50 -12.82 5.38
CA LEU A 16 -3.76 -13.93 4.78
C LEU A 16 -4.53 -15.25 4.84
N THR A 17 -5.06 -15.61 6.01
CA THR A 17 -5.65 -16.93 6.27
C THR A 17 -7.10 -16.88 6.74
N CYS A 18 -7.71 -15.70 6.84
CA CYS A 18 -9.00 -15.49 7.49
C CYS A 18 -9.05 -16.04 8.93
N SER A 19 -7.89 -16.09 9.60
CA SER A 19 -7.74 -16.62 10.95
C SER A 19 -6.73 -15.80 11.76
N GLN A 20 -6.55 -16.15 13.04
CA GLN A 20 -5.57 -15.47 13.90
C GLN A 20 -4.12 -15.89 13.65
N LYS A 21 -3.90 -16.96 12.88
CA LYS A 21 -2.57 -17.55 12.65
C LYS A 21 -2.23 -17.53 11.17
N ALA A 22 -1.04 -17.06 10.85
CA ALA A 22 -0.45 -17.18 9.53
C ALA A 22 1.06 -17.38 9.69
N THR A 23 1.72 -17.81 8.62
CA THR A 23 3.17 -17.95 8.57
C THR A 23 3.72 -17.16 7.38
N VAL A 24 5.04 -16.98 7.33
CA VAL A 24 5.74 -16.48 6.15
C VAL A 24 5.34 -17.21 4.85
N GLN A 25 5.00 -18.50 4.91
CA GLN A 25 4.54 -19.22 3.71
C GLN A 25 3.20 -18.72 3.19
N ASN A 26 2.28 -18.34 4.08
CA ASN A 26 1.00 -17.78 3.62
C ASN A 26 1.18 -16.42 2.97
N VAL A 27 2.17 -15.62 3.40
CA VAL A 27 2.55 -14.38 2.71
C VAL A 27 3.09 -14.68 1.31
N ILE A 28 3.97 -15.68 1.18
CA ILE A 28 4.54 -16.09 -0.12
C ILE A 28 3.44 -16.61 -1.06
N GLU A 29 2.49 -17.40 -0.56
CA GLU A 29 1.32 -17.88 -1.31
C GLU A 29 0.50 -16.71 -1.87
N HIS A 30 0.22 -15.67 -1.07
CA HIS A 30 -0.49 -14.46 -1.50
C HIS A 30 0.29 -13.69 -2.56
N ILE A 31 1.59 -13.48 -2.35
CA ILE A 31 2.47 -12.82 -3.33
C ILE A 31 2.45 -13.58 -4.66
N ASN A 32 2.60 -14.90 -4.62
CA ASN A 32 2.60 -15.77 -5.81
C ASN A 32 1.24 -15.76 -6.52
N TYR A 33 0.13 -15.78 -5.78
CA TYR A 33 -1.21 -15.70 -6.34
C TYR A 33 -1.43 -14.38 -7.09
N ILE A 34 -1.08 -13.25 -6.48
CA ILE A 34 -1.17 -11.93 -7.11
C ILE A 34 -0.25 -11.87 -8.33
N ARG A 35 1.01 -12.30 -8.20
CA ARG A 35 1.97 -12.39 -9.30
C ARG A 35 1.40 -13.19 -10.48
N ASN A 36 0.74 -14.32 -10.24
CA ASN A 36 0.16 -15.15 -11.30
C ASN A 36 -0.94 -14.40 -12.07
N ILE A 37 -1.84 -13.72 -11.35
CA ILE A 37 -2.96 -12.99 -11.94
C ILE A 37 -2.50 -11.69 -12.62
N THR A 38 -1.65 -10.92 -11.95
CA THR A 38 -1.31 -9.56 -12.37
C THR A 38 0.01 -9.48 -13.10
N GLY A 39 0.88 -10.47 -13.02
CA GLY A 39 2.25 -10.42 -13.51
C GLY A 39 3.20 -9.79 -12.49
N ILE A 40 4.51 -10.05 -12.64
CA ILE A 40 5.54 -9.64 -11.67
C ILE A 40 5.62 -8.12 -11.46
N ASP A 41 5.31 -7.30 -12.47
CA ASP A 41 5.45 -5.85 -12.37
C ASP A 41 4.39 -5.17 -11.47
N HIS A 42 3.42 -5.94 -10.97
CA HIS A 42 2.21 -5.44 -10.31
C HIS A 42 2.07 -5.89 -8.85
N VAL A 43 3.09 -6.53 -8.28
CA VAL A 43 3.10 -6.97 -6.88
C VAL A 43 4.24 -6.28 -6.11
N GLY A 44 3.98 -5.94 -4.86
CA GLY A 44 4.94 -5.36 -3.93
C GLY A 44 4.61 -5.75 -2.49
N ILE A 45 5.35 -5.20 -1.53
CA ILE A 45 5.21 -5.54 -0.10
C ILE A 45 4.77 -4.30 0.67
N GLY A 46 3.66 -4.40 1.40
CA GLY A 46 3.11 -3.35 2.25
C GLY A 46 2.64 -3.95 3.57
N ALA A 47 3.59 -4.39 4.40
CA ALA A 47 3.37 -5.28 5.54
C ALA A 47 2.36 -4.79 6.59
N ASP A 48 2.13 -3.48 6.69
CA ASP A 48 1.25 -2.84 7.68
C ASP A 48 1.77 -2.95 9.13
N PHE A 49 3.09 -3.07 9.30
CA PHE A 49 3.74 -3.02 10.62
C PHE A 49 3.33 -1.75 11.39
N ASP A 50 3.20 -1.88 12.71
CA ASP A 50 2.66 -0.88 13.64
C ASP A 50 1.20 -0.43 13.38
N GLY A 51 0.56 -0.90 12.31
CA GLY A 51 -0.86 -0.72 12.01
C GLY A 51 -1.76 -1.88 12.44
N ILE A 52 -1.18 -3.03 12.74
CA ILE A 52 -1.89 -4.30 13.01
C ILE A 52 -1.39 -5.00 14.27
N ASN A 53 -2.23 -5.88 14.83
CA ASN A 53 -1.94 -6.61 16.08
C ASN A 53 -1.64 -8.11 15.89
N LEU A 54 -1.81 -8.65 14.68
CA LEU A 54 -1.58 -10.07 14.38
C LEU A 54 -0.67 -10.18 13.16
N LEU A 55 0.56 -10.62 13.40
CA LEU A 55 1.59 -10.81 12.39
C LEU A 55 1.90 -12.30 12.17
N PRO A 56 2.44 -12.68 10.99
CA PRO A 56 2.71 -14.07 10.68
C PRO A 56 3.94 -14.57 11.41
N ASP A 57 3.95 -15.84 11.79
CA ASP A 57 5.13 -16.49 12.35
C ASP A 57 6.28 -16.44 11.31
N GLY A 58 7.45 -15.94 11.75
CA GLY A 58 8.61 -15.66 10.91
C GLY A 58 8.67 -14.26 10.30
N LEU A 59 7.65 -13.42 10.52
CA LEU A 59 7.54 -12.03 10.07
C LEU A 59 7.03 -11.09 11.18
N GLU A 60 7.56 -11.26 12.39
CA GLU A 60 7.08 -10.59 13.60
C GLU A 60 7.39 -9.08 13.63
N ASP A 61 8.38 -8.62 12.85
CA ASP A 61 8.81 -7.23 12.84
C ASP A 61 9.54 -6.85 11.53
N VAL A 62 9.88 -5.57 11.39
CA VAL A 62 10.56 -5.02 10.21
C VAL A 62 11.96 -5.61 9.96
N SER A 63 12.60 -6.25 10.95
CA SER A 63 13.90 -6.92 10.75
C SER A 63 13.76 -8.24 9.99
N LYS A 64 12.54 -8.74 9.76
CA LYS A 64 12.28 -10.06 9.17
C LYS A 64 12.16 -10.07 7.65
N TYR A 65 12.22 -8.94 6.96
CA TYR A 65 12.23 -8.93 5.49
C TYR A 65 13.30 -9.84 4.86
N PRO A 66 14.56 -9.92 5.35
CA PRO A 66 15.54 -10.86 4.83
C PRO A 66 15.09 -12.32 4.90
N ARG A 67 14.28 -12.71 5.89
CA ARG A 67 13.71 -14.06 5.98
C ARG A 67 12.74 -14.33 4.84
N LEU A 68 11.82 -13.41 4.55
CA LEU A 68 10.90 -13.51 3.41
C LEU A 68 11.67 -13.66 2.08
N PHE A 69 12.67 -12.82 1.86
CA PHE A 69 13.47 -12.88 0.63
C PHE A 69 14.31 -14.15 0.54
N ALA A 70 14.83 -14.67 1.65
CA ALA A 70 15.55 -15.95 1.67
C ALA A 70 14.66 -17.11 1.23
N GLU A 71 13.40 -17.14 1.69
CA GLU A 71 12.46 -18.18 1.29
C GLU A 71 12.02 -18.04 -0.17
N LEU A 72 11.76 -16.82 -0.65
CA LEU A 72 11.47 -16.59 -2.07
C LEU A 72 12.66 -16.95 -2.97
N MET A 73 13.89 -16.68 -2.55
CA MET A 73 15.10 -17.08 -3.29
C MET A 73 15.28 -18.60 -3.40
N ALA A 74 14.70 -19.37 -2.48
CA ALA A 74 14.74 -20.84 -2.53
C ALA A 74 13.75 -21.42 -3.57
N ASP A 75 12.76 -20.64 -4.00
CA ASP A 75 11.83 -21.03 -5.05
C ASP A 75 12.45 -20.77 -6.45
N PRO A 76 12.66 -21.79 -7.29
CA PRO A 76 13.25 -21.64 -8.62
C PRO A 76 12.43 -20.76 -9.56
N ASN A 77 11.17 -20.46 -9.22
CA ASN A 77 10.32 -19.56 -10.00
C ASN A 77 10.64 -18.07 -9.73
N TRP A 78 11.53 -17.74 -8.80
CA TRP A 78 11.92 -16.36 -8.50
C TRP A 78 13.34 -16.09 -8.98
N SER A 79 13.47 -15.19 -9.95
CA SER A 79 14.77 -14.66 -10.33
C SER A 79 15.18 -13.50 -9.41
N THR A 80 16.49 -13.21 -9.33
CA THR A 80 16.99 -12.02 -8.64
C THR A 80 16.34 -10.73 -9.16
N GLU A 81 16.00 -10.68 -10.45
CA GLU A 81 15.33 -9.52 -11.04
C GLU A 81 13.87 -9.40 -10.57
N ASP A 82 13.15 -10.51 -10.48
CA ASP A 82 11.79 -10.53 -9.91
C ASP A 82 11.79 -10.07 -8.45
N LEU A 83 12.80 -10.47 -7.67
CA LEU A 83 12.93 -10.05 -6.27
C LEU A 83 13.24 -8.56 -6.13
N LYS A 84 14.06 -7.97 -7.01
CA LYS A 84 14.26 -6.51 -7.02
C LYS A 84 12.97 -5.75 -7.36
N LYS A 85 12.18 -6.30 -8.29
CA LYS A 85 10.84 -5.78 -8.63
C LYS A 85 9.92 -5.77 -7.41
N LEU A 86 9.81 -6.90 -6.74
CA LEU A 86 9.02 -7.06 -5.51
C LEU A 86 9.52 -6.13 -4.39
N ALA A 87 10.84 -6.03 -4.19
CA ALA A 87 11.45 -5.24 -3.13
C ALA A 87 11.20 -3.74 -3.24
N GLY A 88 10.95 -3.23 -4.44
CA GLY A 88 10.59 -1.82 -4.58
C GLY A 88 10.65 -1.23 -5.97
N GLN A 89 11.27 -1.89 -6.96
CA GLN A 89 11.31 -1.30 -8.31
C GLN A 89 9.92 -1.14 -8.92
N ASN A 90 8.97 -2.04 -8.59
CA ASN A 90 7.58 -1.90 -9.01
C ASN A 90 6.91 -0.66 -8.40
N LEU A 91 7.14 -0.39 -7.12
CA LEU A 91 6.66 0.81 -6.45
C LEU A 91 7.25 2.06 -7.11
N LEU A 92 8.58 2.08 -7.32
CA LEU A 92 9.26 3.19 -7.97
C LEU A 92 8.76 3.45 -9.39
N ARG A 93 8.45 2.39 -10.15
CA ARG A 93 7.83 2.50 -11.48
C ARG A 93 6.48 3.23 -11.41
N VAL A 94 5.61 2.86 -10.46
CA VAL A 94 4.30 3.49 -10.30
C VAL A 94 4.43 4.95 -9.84
N MET A 95 5.32 5.23 -8.89
CA MET A 95 5.59 6.60 -8.42
C MET A 95 6.08 7.51 -9.55
N ARG A 96 7.03 7.04 -10.38
CA ARG A 96 7.49 7.79 -11.56
C ARG A 96 6.37 8.08 -12.56
N GLN A 97 5.44 7.15 -12.73
CA GLN A 97 4.28 7.37 -13.61
C GLN A 97 3.34 8.45 -13.04
N ALA A 98 3.13 8.47 -11.72
CA ALA A 98 2.37 9.53 -11.05
C ALA A 98 3.06 10.90 -11.21
N GLU A 99 4.39 10.95 -11.03
CA GLU A 99 5.19 12.15 -11.24
C GLU A 99 5.14 12.66 -12.68
N LYS A 100 5.12 11.76 -13.66
CA LYS A 100 4.94 12.09 -15.08
C LYS A 100 3.58 12.75 -15.33
N VAL A 101 2.49 12.20 -14.80
CA VAL A 101 1.16 12.80 -14.92
C VAL A 101 1.14 14.21 -14.29
N ARG A 102 1.77 14.38 -13.12
CA ARG A 102 1.94 15.69 -12.49
C ARG A 102 2.66 16.69 -13.41
N GLN A 103 3.75 16.27 -14.07
CA GLN A 103 4.48 17.11 -15.04
C GLN A 103 3.61 17.50 -16.23
N GLU A 104 2.90 16.54 -16.83
CA GLU A 104 2.00 16.78 -17.96
C GLU A 104 0.88 17.78 -17.60
N LEU A 105 0.32 17.69 -16.39
CA LEU A 105 -0.70 18.63 -15.91
C LEU A 105 -0.13 20.05 -15.72
N ALA A 106 1.11 20.15 -15.23
CA ALA A 106 1.80 21.43 -15.06
C ALA A 106 2.14 22.09 -16.41
N GLU A 107 2.61 21.31 -17.39
CA GLU A 107 2.89 21.78 -18.76
C GLU A 107 1.61 22.29 -19.44
N LYS A 108 0.48 21.60 -19.21
CA LYS A 108 -0.84 22.02 -19.67
C LYS A 108 -1.41 23.23 -18.91
N LYS A 109 -0.70 23.73 -17.89
CA LYS A 109 -1.14 24.80 -16.97
C LYS A 109 -2.52 24.49 -16.36
N THR A 110 -2.75 23.22 -16.03
CA THR A 110 -3.99 22.78 -15.38
C THR A 110 -4.10 23.46 -14.02
N GLN A 111 -5.22 24.13 -13.76
CA GLN A 111 -5.46 24.74 -12.45
C GLN A 111 -5.71 23.65 -11.39
N PRO A 112 -5.38 23.90 -10.12
CA PRO A 112 -5.78 23.03 -9.03
C PRO A 112 -7.28 22.72 -9.09
N TYR A 113 -7.64 21.46 -8.84
CA TYR A 113 -9.04 21.08 -8.74
C TYR A 113 -9.61 21.61 -7.43
N GLU A 114 -10.63 22.45 -7.52
CA GLU A 114 -11.36 23.00 -6.38
C GLU A 114 -12.79 22.42 -6.38
N GLU A 115 -13.17 21.74 -5.30
CA GLU A 115 -14.55 21.35 -5.03
C GLU A 115 -14.92 21.86 -3.63
N GLU A 116 -15.91 22.74 -3.56
CA GLU A 116 -16.59 23.05 -2.30
C GLU A 116 -17.75 22.06 -2.13
N PRO A 117 -17.68 21.11 -1.19
CA PRO A 117 -18.80 20.22 -0.95
C PRO A 117 -19.98 21.04 -0.39
N GLY A 118 -20.99 21.25 -1.23
CA GLY A 118 -22.20 21.96 -0.82
C GLY A 118 -22.87 21.29 0.41
N PRO A 119 -23.61 22.06 1.23
CA PRO A 119 -24.16 21.58 2.50
C PRO A 119 -25.04 20.33 2.39
N THR A 120 -25.65 20.09 1.23
CA THR A 120 -26.47 18.90 0.93
C THR A 120 -25.65 17.62 0.70
N LYS A 121 -24.34 17.71 0.45
CA LYS A 121 -23.43 16.55 0.35
C LYS A 121 -22.81 16.14 1.68
N LEU A 122 -22.91 16.98 2.71
CA LEU A 122 -22.47 16.66 4.07
C LEU A 122 -23.53 15.77 4.72
N LYS A 123 -23.22 14.48 4.92
CA LYS A 123 -24.03 13.61 5.78
C LYS A 123 -24.04 14.21 7.20
N PRO A 124 -25.14 14.06 7.99
CA PRO A 124 -25.29 14.69 9.31
C PRO A 124 -24.44 14.01 10.40
N TYR A 125 -23.20 13.63 10.09
CA TYR A 125 -22.24 13.20 11.10
C TYR A 125 -21.54 14.44 11.66
N ASN A 126 -21.99 14.84 12.85
CA ASN A 126 -21.57 15.98 13.67
C ASN A 126 -22.10 17.37 13.25
N GLU A 127 -23.32 17.67 13.71
CA GLU A 127 -23.87 19.04 13.76
C GLU A 127 -23.07 19.99 14.70
N ASN A 128 -22.12 19.45 15.47
CA ASN A 128 -21.30 20.21 16.43
C ASN A 128 -19.85 20.48 15.97
N CYS A 129 -19.51 20.31 14.69
CA CYS A 129 -18.19 20.65 14.16
C CYS A 129 -18.01 22.18 13.97
N PHE A 130 -18.24 22.96 15.03
CA PHE A 130 -17.59 24.26 15.15
C PHE A 130 -16.16 24.01 15.61
N TYR A 131 -15.20 24.12 14.68
CA TYR A 131 -13.83 24.44 15.08
C TYR A 131 -13.89 25.80 15.78
N LYS A 132 -13.93 25.78 17.11
CA LYS A 132 -13.73 26.96 17.94
C LYS A 132 -12.26 27.34 17.75
N PHE A 133 -11.96 28.10 16.71
CA PHE A 133 -10.72 28.85 16.64
C PHE A 133 -10.66 29.63 17.95
N ILE A 134 -9.67 29.31 18.79
CA ILE A 134 -9.39 30.05 20.01
C ILE A 134 -9.18 31.51 19.60
N LYS A 135 -10.26 32.29 19.76
CA LYS A 135 -10.24 33.74 19.88
C LYS A 135 -10.76 34.03 21.28
N ASP A 136 -10.02 33.57 22.28
CA ASP A 136 -10.04 34.27 23.56
C ASP A 136 -9.13 35.49 23.38
N LYS A 137 -9.78 36.57 22.96
CA LYS A 137 -9.31 37.92 23.23
C LYS A 137 -9.42 38.15 24.73
N ASP A 138 -8.36 38.71 25.30
CA ASP A 138 -8.37 39.70 26.38
C ASP A 138 -9.52 39.62 27.40
N GLU A 139 -9.27 38.93 28.51
CA GLU A 139 -9.62 39.37 29.88
C GLU A 139 -8.48 38.99 30.84
#